data_AF-A0A317YLK1-F1
#
_entry.id   AF-A0A317YLK1-F1
#
_cell.length_a   1.000
_cell.length_b   1.000
_cell.length_c   1.000
_cell.angle_alpha   90.00
_cell.angle_beta   90.00
_cell.angle_gamma   90.00
#
_symmetry.space_group_name_H-M   'P 1'
#
loop_
_entity.id
_entity.type
_entity.pdbx_description
1 polymer ?
#
loop_
_entity_poly.entity_id
_entity_poly.type
_entity_poly.pdbx_seq_one_letter_code
_entity_poly.pdbx_strand_id
1 'polypeptide(L)'
;TTDDMKSFMTKDQYRLYKLNWERFVASQMAPAILDTVSLDITQGDIKFRANGQTIKFKGFMTLYVETKDDSDSEKENKLPKLEQGDKVTATQIEPAQHYT
;
A
#
# COMPACT_ATOMS: atom_id res chain seq x y z
N THR A 1 26.69 -8.99 -9.50
CA THR A 1 25.46 -8.30 -9.06
C THR A 1 25.05 -7.27 -10.10
N THR A 2 23.91 -6.59 -9.94
CA THR A 2 23.48 -5.54 -10.88
C THR A 2 24.58 -4.50 -11.12
N ASP A 3 25.34 -4.15 -10.08
CA ASP A 3 26.42 -3.16 -10.16
C ASP A 3 27.56 -3.58 -11.09
N ASP A 4 27.86 -4.89 -11.20
CA ASP A 4 28.89 -5.41 -12.10
C ASP A 4 28.51 -5.28 -13.58
N MET A 5 27.21 -5.25 -13.89
CA MET A 5 26.70 -5.13 -15.27
C MET A 5 26.68 -3.67 -15.75
N LYS A 6 26.77 -2.71 -14.83
CA LYS A 6 26.60 -1.28 -15.11
C LYS A 6 27.65 -0.71 -16.08
N SER A 7 28.88 -1.24 -16.06
CA SER A 7 29.97 -0.79 -16.93
C SER A 7 29.84 -1.26 -18.38
N PHE A 8 28.99 -2.26 -18.65
CA PHE A 8 28.83 -2.86 -19.97
C PHE A 8 27.60 -2.36 -20.72
N MET A 9 26.83 -1.43 -20.14
CA MET A 9 25.53 -1.01 -20.66
C MET A 9 25.39 0.52 -20.67
N THR A 10 24.58 1.03 -21.59
CA THR A 10 24.13 2.43 -21.49
C THR A 10 23.21 2.61 -20.28
N LYS A 11 23.00 3.86 -19.85
CA LYS A 11 22.17 4.19 -18.69
C LYS A 11 20.75 3.61 -18.79
N ASP A 12 20.15 3.65 -19.97
CA ASP A 12 18.77 3.19 -20.17
C ASP A 12 18.68 1.66 -20.25
N GLN A 13 19.67 1.01 -20.86
CA GLN A 13 19.79 -0.45 -20.82
C GLN A 13 19.98 -0.95 -19.39
N TYR A 14 20.82 -0.28 -18.61
CA TYR A 14 21.01 -0.61 -17.19
C TYR A 14 19.73 -0.44 -16.38
N ARG A 15 18.97 0.64 -16.60
CA ARG A 15 17.68 0.86 -15.92
C ARG A 15 16.67 -0.25 -16.22
N LEU A 16 16.55 -0.65 -17.48
CA LEU A 16 15.66 -1.72 -17.89
C LEU A 16 16.12 -3.08 -17.34
N TYR A 17 17.42 -3.36 -17.40
CA TYR A 17 18.01 -4.56 -16.82
C TYR A 17 17.74 -4.63 -15.31
N LYS A 18 17.99 -3.53 -14.60
CA LYS A 18 17.76 -3.41 -13.16
C LYS A 18 16.28 -3.65 -12.83
N LEU A 19 15.35 -3.03 -13.54
CA LEU A 19 13.91 -3.22 -13.35
C LEU A 19 13.50 -4.70 -13.51
N ASN A 20 13.95 -5.36 -14.58
CA ASN A 20 13.65 -6.76 -14.84
C ASN A 20 14.28 -7.68 -13.80
N TRP A 21 15.52 -7.39 -13.40
CA TRP A 21 16.23 -8.16 -12.39
C TRP A 21 15.56 -8.05 -11.01
N GLU A 22 15.21 -6.83 -10.57
CA GLU A 22 14.50 -6.59 -9.30
C GLU A 22 13.15 -7.31 -9.29
N ARG A 23 12.39 -7.23 -10.38
CA ARG A 23 11.11 -7.95 -10.53
C ARG A 23 11.29 -9.48 -10.50
N PHE A 24 12.32 -9.99 -11.16
CA PHE A 24 12.63 -11.42 -11.18
C PHE A 24 13.00 -11.94 -9.79
N VAL A 25 13.92 -11.27 -9.09
CA VAL A 25 14.32 -11.68 -7.74
C VAL A 25 13.16 -11.55 -6.75
N ALA A 26 12.40 -10.46 -6.82
CA ALA A 26 11.19 -10.27 -6.02
C ALA A 26 10.19 -11.43 -6.18
N SER A 27 10.06 -12.00 -7.38
CA SER A 27 9.18 -13.16 -7.63
C SER A 27 9.55 -14.43 -6.83
N GLN A 28 10.80 -14.54 -6.39
CA GLN A 28 11.31 -15.65 -5.59
C GLN A 28 11.35 -15.33 -4.09
N MET A 29 11.00 -14.09 -3.70
CA MET A 29 10.97 -13.67 -2.31
C MET A 29 9.65 -14.06 -1.63
N ALA A 30 9.65 -14.06 -0.30
CA ALA A 30 8.45 -14.27 0.49
C ALA A 30 7.39 -13.19 0.20
N PRO A 31 6.09 -13.53 0.27
CA PRO A 31 5.02 -12.55 0.09
C PRO A 31 5.05 -11.47 1.17
N ALA A 32 4.56 -10.28 0.84
CA ALA A 32 4.25 -9.28 1.84
C ALA A 32 3.07 -9.74 2.71
N ILE A 33 3.12 -9.43 4.01
CA ILE A 33 2.02 -9.67 4.94
C ILE A 33 1.46 -8.33 5.35
N LEU A 34 0.18 -8.12 5.05
CA LEU A 34 -0.58 -6.93 5.44
C LEU A 34 -1.49 -7.28 6.61
N ASP A 35 -1.65 -6.33 7.51
CA ASP A 35 -2.69 -6.35 8.53
C ASP A 35 -3.81 -5.39 8.10
N THR A 36 -4.99 -5.95 7.83
CA THR A 36 -6.14 -5.21 7.30
C THR A 36 -7.21 -5.11 8.38
N VAL A 37 -7.70 -3.90 8.59
CA VAL A 37 -8.73 -3.58 9.59
C VAL A 37 -9.92 -2.95 8.88
N SER A 38 -11.12 -3.44 9.20
CA SER A 38 -12.37 -2.84 8.76
C SER A 38 -13.19 -2.45 9.99
N LEU A 39 -13.69 -1.22 9.99
CA LEU A 39 -14.52 -0.67 11.05
C LEU A 39 -15.89 -0.31 10.49
N ASP A 40 -16.94 -0.81 11.15
CA ASP A 40 -18.32 -0.40 10.90
C ASP A 40 -18.80 0.46 12.07
N ILE A 41 -19.13 1.72 11.79
CA ILE A 41 -19.58 2.70 12.77
C ILE A 41 -21.07 2.96 12.52
N THR A 42 -21.90 2.72 13.54
CA THR A 42 -23.35 2.96 13.45
C THR A 42 -23.71 4.22 14.23
N GLN A 43 -24.42 5.15 13.58
CA GLN A 43 -24.96 6.35 14.22
C GLN A 43 -26.43 6.51 13.80
N GLY A 44 -27.35 6.26 14.74
CA GLY A 44 -28.77 6.12 14.42
C GLY A 44 -28.97 5.02 13.36
N ASP A 45 -29.64 5.36 12.26
CA ASP A 45 -29.92 4.44 11.14
C ASP A 45 -28.82 4.44 10.06
N ILE A 46 -27.74 5.20 10.25
CA ILE A 46 -26.65 5.36 9.27
C ILE A 46 -25.46 4.49 9.68
N LYS A 47 -24.88 3.77 8.70
CA LYS A 47 -23.63 3.03 8.86
C LYS A 47 -22.52 3.67 8.04
N PHE A 48 -21.42 3.99 8.69
CA PHE A 48 -20.16 4.42 8.08
C PHE A 48 -19.17 3.25 8.09
N ARG A 49 -18.40 3.10 7.02
CA ARG A 49 -17.35 2.09 6.93
C ARG A 49 -15.99 2.75 6.70
N ALA A 50 -15.00 2.33 7.47
CA ALA A 50 -13.60 2.69 7.26
C ALA A 50 -12.78 1.41 7.07
N ASN A 51 -11.88 1.43 6.09
CA ASN A 51 -10.94 0.35 5.84
C ASN A 51 -9.52 0.88 6.01
N GLY A 52 -8.68 0.08 6.64
CA GLY A 52 -7.30 0.39 6.87
C GLY A 52 -6.39 -0.80 6.64
N GLN A 53 -5.13 -0.49 6.36
CA GLN A 53 -4.10 -1.50 6.12
C GLN A 53 -2.75 -1.01 6.62
N THR A 54 -1.96 -1.92 7.18
CA THR A 54 -0.56 -1.68 7.57
C THR A 54 0.31 -2.86 7.15
N ILE A 55 1.57 -2.59 6.79
CA ILE A 55 2.50 -3.65 6.38
C ILE A 55 3.12 -4.29 7.62
N LYS A 56 2.74 -5.53 7.91
CA LYS A 56 3.35 -6.33 8.99
C LYS A 56 4.69 -6.93 8.58
N PHE A 57 4.82 -7.29 7.31
CA PHE A 57 6.06 -7.79 6.72
C PHE A 57 6.14 -7.38 5.26
N LYS A 58 7.25 -6.74 4.86
CA LYS A 58 7.41 -6.22 3.49
C LYS A 58 7.60 -7.31 2.43
N GLY A 59 8.19 -8.46 2.77
CA GLY A 59 8.47 -9.51 1.80
C GLY A 59 9.17 -8.96 0.54
N PHE A 60 8.67 -9.37 -0.64
CA PHE A 60 9.12 -8.91 -1.94
C PHE A 60 9.07 -7.39 -2.14
N MET A 61 8.20 -6.66 -1.43
CA MET A 61 8.07 -5.20 -1.53
C MET A 61 9.34 -4.46 -1.08
N THR A 62 10.27 -5.15 -0.40
CA THR A 62 11.59 -4.59 -0.09
C THR A 62 12.41 -4.30 -1.34
N LEU A 63 12.24 -5.11 -2.39
CA LEU A 63 13.04 -5.05 -3.61
C LEU A 63 12.27 -4.50 -4.81
N TYR A 64 10.97 -4.77 -4.88
CA TYR A 64 10.13 -4.34 -5.97
C TYR A 64 8.75 -3.93 -5.46
N VAL A 65 8.40 -2.67 -5.65
CA VAL A 65 7.04 -2.16 -5.46
C VAL A 65 6.56 -1.76 -6.85
N GLU A 66 5.42 -2.29 -7.29
CA GLU A 66 4.77 -1.74 -8.48
C GLU A 66 4.42 -0.29 -8.14
N THR A 67 5.05 0.66 -8.83
CA THR A 67 4.60 2.05 -8.82
C THR A 67 3.16 2.05 -9.30
N LYS A 68 2.22 2.13 -8.35
CA LYS A 68 0.86 2.57 -8.63
C LYS A 68 0.94 4.02 -9.06
N ASP A 69 0.17 4.39 -10.08
CA ASP A 69 0.06 5.78 -10.54
C ASP A 69 -0.17 6.73 -9.36
N ASP A 70 0.43 7.92 -9.47
CA ASP A 70 0.73 8.97 -8.48
C ASP A 70 -0.42 9.52 -7.58
N SER A 71 -1.54 8.81 -7.43
CA SER A 71 -2.66 9.21 -6.56
C SER A 71 -2.79 8.38 -5.27
N ASP A 72 -2.11 7.24 -5.17
CA ASP A 72 -2.29 6.27 -4.08
C ASP A 72 -0.96 5.96 -3.37
N SER A 73 -0.10 6.98 -3.27
CA SER A 73 1.21 6.90 -2.64
C SER A 73 1.09 6.52 -1.17
N GLU A 74 1.25 5.22 -0.89
CA GLU A 74 1.68 4.62 0.38
C GLU A 74 1.23 5.29 1.69
N LYS A 75 0.05 5.90 1.69
CA LYS A 75 -0.64 6.18 2.95
C LYS A 75 -1.18 4.82 3.35
N GLU A 76 -0.40 4.10 4.15
CA GLU A 76 -0.99 3.12 5.06
C GLU A 76 -2.15 3.88 5.72
N ASN A 77 -3.39 3.60 5.28
CA ASN A 77 -4.60 4.15 5.87
C ASN A 77 -4.73 3.47 7.23
N LYS A 78 -3.85 3.83 8.15
CA LYS A 78 -3.69 3.20 9.43
C LYS A 78 -4.82 3.70 10.30
N LEU A 79 -5.73 2.79 10.61
CA LEU A 79 -6.79 3.06 11.55
C LEU A 79 -6.25 2.97 12.98
N PRO A 80 -6.77 3.79 13.91
CA PRO A 80 -6.47 3.65 15.33
C PRO A 80 -6.99 2.30 15.83
N LYS A 81 -6.39 1.80 16.92
CA LYS A 81 -6.94 0.65 17.62
C LYS A 81 -8.26 1.06 18.28
N LEU A 82 -9.33 0.34 17.97
CA LEU A 82 -10.65 0.50 18.54
C LEU A 82 -11.20 -0.87 18.94
N GLU A 83 -12.05 -0.88 19.95
CA GLU A 83 -12.77 -2.06 20.42
C GLU A 83 -14.28 -1.92 20.21
N GLN A 84 -14.98 -3.05 20.24
CA GLN A 84 -16.44 -3.04 20.11
C GLN A 84 -17.06 -2.28 21.30
N GLY A 85 -17.86 -1.27 20.98
CA GLY A 85 -18.51 -0.42 21.98
C GLY A 85 -17.79 0.91 22.24
N ASP A 86 -16.62 1.12 21.64
CA ASP A 86 -15.96 2.42 21.67
C ASP A 86 -16.85 3.50 21.06
N LYS A 87 -16.90 4.66 21.73
CA LYS A 87 -17.65 5.82 21.27
C LYS A 87 -16.77 6.65 20.36
N VAL A 88 -17.27 6.93 19.17
CA VAL A 88 -16.63 7.83 18.20
C VAL A 88 -17.49 9.07 17.99
N THR A 89 -16.83 10.22 17.88
CA THR A 89 -17.50 11.50 17.65
C THR A 89 -17.17 11.98 16.24
N ALA A 90 -18.18 12.36 15.48
CA ALA A 90 -17.97 12.96 14.17
C ALA A 90 -17.43 14.39 14.34
N THR A 91 -16.18 14.61 13.94
CA THR A 91 -15.57 15.95 13.95
C THR A 91 -16.04 16.79 12.76
N GLN A 92 -16.20 16.16 11.59
CA GLN A 92 -16.61 16.81 10.35
C GLN A 92 -17.33 15.79 9.46
N ILE A 93 -18.32 16.25 8.70
CA ILE A 93 -19.04 15.45 7.70
C ILE A 93 -19.04 16.24 6.40
N GLU A 94 -18.39 15.70 5.37
CA GLU A 94 -18.28 16.31 4.04
C GLU A 94 -19.04 15.47 3.01
N PRO A 95 -20.02 16.06 2.29
CA PRO A 95 -20.67 15.38 1.18
C PRO A 95 -19.69 15.19 0.02
N ALA A 96 -19.50 13.96 -0.44
CA ALA A 96 -18.69 13.63 -1.60
C ALA A 96 -19.56 13.09 -2.74
N GLN A 97 -19.31 13.56 -3.96
CA GLN A 97 -19.93 13.04 -5.18
C GLN A 97 -18.83 12.49 -6.09
N HIS A 98 -18.95 11.22 -6.46
CA HIS A 98 -18.07 10.61 -7.45
C HIS A 98 -18.75 10.65 -8.82
N TYR A 99 -18.02 11.12 -9.82
CA TYR A 99 -18.36 10.94 -11.22
C TYR A 99 -17.61 9.70 -11.72
N THR A 100 -18.32 8.79 -12.35
CA THR A 100 -17.73 7.61 -13.02
C THR A 100 -17.58 7.91 -14.51
#